data_AF-A0AAD5DRH4-F1
#
_entry.id   AF-A0AAD5DRH4-F1
#
_cell.length_a   1.000
_cell.length_b   1.000
_cell.length_c   1.000
_cell.angle_alpha   90.00
_cell.angle_beta   90.00
_cell.angle_gamma   90.00
#
_symmetry.space_group_name_H-M   'P 1'
#
loop_
_entity.id
_entity.type
_entity.pdbx_description
1 polymer ?
#
loop_
_entity_poly.entity_id
_entity_poly.type
_entity_poly.pdbx_seq_one_letter_code
_entity_poly.pdbx_strand_id
1 'polypeptide(L)'
;MAGDFDKAADLYLGGLFEKINAAGQAGKLEVQMVHEGIKLRMPDGGKIAITKDPDSQALVVHSNLHDTFSSDGAADTEVPFKMMPDRSWEASGEELHSFIEDGLAKHLKVQASCDEVKAQGKGAVCRGGWMVQRADQALQVDKSGLPRRLESRRQALQARSLANTLNVVRRRLAQLQGERAHTKEDLAHFKKVLDDIDGRWRDEEGTFAGKLAAADAKTAGLCSRLFNECYDMLEAMQHSVVEMPPELRDMHGRLLTLQAQLAKMQADADHTLAEVLPLQEQLDEIDAERLSKGGSFASGTDTAQPGEAVCNEVLNHCYELLAACVRGAEDVSVEMKDVYDQLRGTKNALRKLLGKRHHTAEDLRHYQQQLERIDGARVDGVFCGNLEKGIIPHGQAAAAKLLDECYDLIEQLADSAEDMPAEMKTIHAQLEAYRHDLEAMLRRQRTHEELRAMQDKLDAIDDERTAHAGIFAHQPGEREPPPGQAVCSALLNHCYRLLHDLMADLAAVEAEAAQAEQ
;
A
#
# COMPACT_ATOMS: atom_id res chain seq x y z
N MET A 1 -25.03 8.83 25.43
CA MET A 1 -24.29 8.72 24.15
C MET A 1 -24.01 7.26 23.78
N ALA A 2 -23.42 6.42 24.65
CA ALA A 2 -23.24 4.98 24.36
C ALA A 2 -24.56 4.20 24.14
N GLY A 3 -25.62 4.52 24.90
CA GLY A 3 -26.90 3.80 24.81
C GLY A 3 -27.76 4.06 23.56
N ASP A 4 -27.39 4.98 22.66
CA ASP A 4 -28.08 5.18 21.38
C ASP A 4 -27.42 4.37 20.25
N PHE A 5 -26.09 4.19 20.31
CA PHE A 5 -25.33 3.36 19.37
C PHE A 5 -25.73 1.89 19.50
N ASP A 6 -25.68 1.32 20.72
CA ASP A 6 -25.99 -0.10 20.93
C ASP A 6 -27.40 -0.46 20.45
N LYS A 7 -28.38 0.40 20.75
CA LYS A 7 -29.77 0.21 20.31
C LYS A 7 -29.91 0.29 18.79
N ALA A 8 -29.21 1.21 18.13
CA ALA A 8 -29.24 1.34 16.67
C ALA A 8 -28.55 0.16 15.99
N ALA A 9 -27.42 -0.29 16.52
CA ALA A 9 -26.67 -1.45 16.07
C ALA A 9 -27.50 -2.74 16.25
N ASP A 10 -28.15 -2.93 17.40
CA ASP A 10 -29.03 -4.08 17.66
C ASP A 10 -30.21 -4.15 16.71
N LEU A 11 -30.89 -3.02 16.48
CA LEU A 11 -32.03 -2.96 15.56
C LEU A 11 -31.60 -3.26 14.12
N TYR A 12 -30.46 -2.73 13.70
CA TYR A 12 -29.93 -2.95 12.35
C TYR A 12 -29.48 -4.40 12.15
N LEU A 13 -28.67 -4.94 13.07
CA LEU A 13 -28.21 -6.32 13.01
C LEU A 13 -29.37 -7.31 13.11
N GLY A 14 -30.37 -7.05 13.96
CA GLY A 14 -31.59 -7.88 14.04
C GLY A 14 -32.34 -7.95 12.70
N GLY A 15 -32.59 -6.80 12.07
CA GLY A 15 -33.26 -6.75 10.77
C GLY A 15 -32.45 -7.39 9.64
N LEU A 16 -31.12 -7.22 9.67
CA LEU A 16 -30.21 -7.84 8.71
C LEU A 16 -30.16 -9.37 8.89
N PHE A 17 -30.10 -9.86 10.13
CA PHE A 17 -30.13 -11.28 10.45
C PHE A 17 -31.42 -11.94 9.95
N GLU A 18 -32.59 -11.34 10.20
CA GLU A 18 -33.87 -11.89 9.73
C GLU A 18 -33.92 -12.02 8.20
N LYS A 19 -33.44 -11.00 7.46
CA LYS A 19 -33.39 -11.04 6.00
C LYS A 19 -32.44 -12.13 5.48
N ILE A 20 -31.23 -12.21 6.02
CA ILE A 20 -30.23 -13.17 5.53
C ILE A 20 -30.58 -14.60 5.96
N ASN A 21 -31.13 -14.79 7.15
CA ASN A 21 -31.59 -16.10 7.62
C ASN A 21 -32.82 -16.58 6.83
N ALA A 22 -33.75 -15.69 6.47
CA ALA A 22 -34.85 -16.00 5.57
C ALA A 22 -34.34 -16.38 4.15
N ALA A 23 -33.31 -15.71 3.66
CA ALA A 23 -32.66 -16.05 2.38
C ALA A 23 -31.87 -17.37 2.43
N GLY A 24 -31.20 -17.65 3.55
CA GLY A 24 -30.40 -18.85 3.78
C GLY A 24 -31.20 -20.16 3.93
N GLN A 25 -32.52 -20.09 4.11
CA GLN A 25 -33.36 -21.29 4.08
C GLN A 25 -33.58 -21.84 2.66
N ALA A 26 -33.23 -21.08 1.61
CA ALA A 26 -33.35 -21.49 0.20
C ALA A 26 -32.04 -22.00 -0.44
N GLY A 27 -30.90 -21.82 0.23
CA GLY A 27 -29.58 -22.27 -0.25
C GLY A 27 -28.61 -22.36 0.92
N LYS A 28 -27.65 -23.31 0.89
CA LYS A 28 -26.77 -23.78 1.99
C LYS A 28 -25.90 -22.69 2.68
N LEU A 29 -26.48 -21.60 3.19
CA LEU A 29 -25.85 -20.53 3.93
C LEU A 29 -26.13 -20.73 5.42
N GLU A 30 -25.07 -20.86 6.23
CA GLU A 30 -25.19 -20.97 7.67
C GLU A 30 -25.07 -19.58 8.30
N VAL A 31 -26.15 -19.12 8.97
CA VAL A 31 -26.22 -17.81 9.62
C VAL A 31 -26.34 -18.02 11.13
N GLN A 32 -25.42 -17.46 11.90
CA GLN A 32 -25.43 -17.53 13.37
C GLN A 32 -25.40 -16.12 13.98
N MET A 33 -26.34 -15.85 14.88
CA MET A 33 -26.29 -14.65 15.71
C MET A 33 -25.43 -14.92 16.94
N VAL A 34 -24.43 -14.07 17.17
CA VAL A 34 -23.51 -14.14 18.32
C VAL A 34 -23.83 -12.98 19.25
N HIS A 35 -23.41 -13.05 20.52
CA HIS A 35 -23.76 -12.10 21.58
C HIS A 35 -23.60 -10.61 21.20
N GLU A 36 -22.70 -10.29 20.26
CA GLU A 36 -22.44 -8.92 19.79
C GLU A 36 -22.29 -8.81 18.26
N GLY A 37 -22.93 -9.70 17.48
CA GLY A 37 -22.70 -9.71 16.04
C GLY A 37 -23.41 -10.79 15.23
N ILE A 38 -23.12 -10.83 13.93
CA ILE A 38 -23.64 -11.83 12.98
C ILE A 38 -22.45 -12.56 12.34
N LYS A 39 -22.52 -13.88 12.25
CA LYS A 39 -21.58 -14.69 11.48
C LYS A 39 -22.30 -15.42 10.36
N LEU A 40 -21.74 -15.33 9.16
CA LEU A 40 -22.22 -15.93 7.92
C LEU A 40 -21.15 -16.88 7.41
N ARG A 41 -21.55 -18.11 7.05
CA ARG A 41 -20.68 -19.10 6.43
C ARG A 41 -21.34 -19.66 5.18
N MET A 42 -20.60 -19.60 4.08
CA MET A 42 -21.01 -20.11 2.77
C MET A 42 -20.44 -21.51 2.50
N PRO A 43 -21.07 -22.28 1.59
CA PRO A 43 -20.69 -23.66 1.34
C PRO A 43 -19.38 -23.81 0.54
N ASP A 44 -18.91 -22.74 -0.08
CA ASP A 44 -17.64 -22.65 -0.82
C ASP A 44 -16.45 -22.20 0.05
N GLY A 45 -16.66 -22.06 1.37
CA GLY A 45 -15.63 -21.64 2.32
C GLY A 45 -15.62 -20.15 2.65
N GLY A 46 -16.50 -19.37 2.01
CA GLY A 46 -16.67 -17.94 2.29
C GLY A 46 -17.21 -17.62 3.69
N LYS A 47 -16.73 -16.54 4.31
CA LYS A 47 -17.09 -16.11 5.66
C LYS A 47 -17.25 -14.59 5.75
N ILE A 48 -18.29 -14.16 6.47
CA ILE A 48 -18.47 -12.76 6.89
C ILE A 48 -18.79 -12.79 8.39
N ALA A 49 -18.09 -12.01 9.19
CA ALA A 49 -18.44 -11.74 10.57
C ALA A 49 -18.63 -10.23 10.76
N ILE A 50 -19.74 -9.83 11.37
CA ILE A 50 -20.04 -8.44 11.70
C ILE A 50 -20.04 -8.35 13.22
N THR A 51 -19.18 -7.52 13.79
CA THR A 51 -19.04 -7.30 15.23
C THR A 51 -19.32 -5.84 15.56
N LYS A 52 -19.87 -5.59 16.74
CA LYS A 52 -19.95 -4.23 17.27
C LYS A 52 -18.61 -3.86 17.87
N ASP A 53 -18.15 -2.65 17.59
CA ASP A 53 -17.05 -2.02 18.29
C ASP A 53 -17.58 -0.80 19.06
N PRO A 54 -17.81 -0.94 20.38
CA PRO A 54 -18.32 0.14 21.22
C PRO A 54 -17.37 1.34 21.33
N ASP A 55 -16.06 1.11 21.21
CA ASP A 55 -15.03 2.14 21.37
C ASP A 55 -14.95 3.05 20.14
N SER A 56 -15.07 2.47 18.94
CA SER A 56 -15.10 3.23 17.68
C SER A 56 -16.50 3.63 17.20
N GLN A 57 -17.55 3.21 17.91
CA GLN A 57 -18.95 3.36 17.51
C GLN A 57 -19.20 2.92 16.06
N ALA A 58 -18.67 1.76 15.70
CA ALA A 58 -18.77 1.18 14.36
C ALA A 58 -19.25 -0.27 14.38
N LEU A 59 -19.83 -0.71 13.27
CA LEU A 59 -19.99 -2.12 12.95
C LEU A 59 -18.78 -2.55 12.12
N VAL A 60 -17.95 -3.43 12.65
CA VAL A 60 -16.75 -3.93 11.98
C VAL A 60 -17.10 -5.20 11.22
N VAL A 61 -16.82 -5.22 9.92
CA VAL A 61 -17.01 -6.38 9.07
C VAL A 61 -15.67 -7.04 8.82
N HIS A 62 -15.56 -8.31 9.20
CA HIS A 62 -14.45 -9.20 8.89
C HIS A 62 -14.91 -10.11 7.75
N SER A 63 -14.30 -9.99 6.56
CA SER A 63 -14.69 -10.78 5.39
C SER A 63 -13.49 -11.27 4.61
N ASN A 64 -13.56 -12.51 4.13
CA ASN A 64 -12.60 -13.09 3.19
C ASN A 64 -13.11 -13.09 1.72
N LEU A 65 -14.15 -12.29 1.43
CA LEU A 65 -14.86 -12.29 0.14
C LEU A 65 -14.65 -11.02 -0.67
N HIS A 66 -14.19 -9.97 0.00
CA HIS A 66 -14.04 -8.65 -0.59
C HIS A 66 -12.56 -8.42 -0.83
N ASP A 67 -12.15 -8.41 -2.10
CA ASP A 67 -10.84 -7.95 -2.56
C ASP A 67 -10.75 -6.43 -2.40
N THR A 68 -10.83 -5.94 -1.17
CA THR A 68 -10.46 -4.55 -0.89
C THR A 68 -8.95 -4.51 -0.78
N PHE A 69 -8.31 -3.90 -1.78
CA PHE A 69 -6.90 -3.49 -1.86
C PHE A 69 -6.06 -3.73 -0.59
N SER A 70 -5.60 -4.97 -0.41
CA SER A 70 -4.43 -5.28 0.39
C SER A 70 -3.52 -6.13 -0.51
N SER A 71 -2.30 -5.65 -0.76
CA SER A 71 -1.31 -6.33 -1.61
C SER A 71 -0.77 -7.61 -1.00
N ASP A 72 -1.10 -7.87 0.26
CA ASP A 72 -0.46 -8.93 1.04
C ASP A 72 -1.53 -9.95 1.39
N GLY A 73 -1.57 -11.04 0.62
CA GLY A 73 -2.47 -12.15 0.84
C GLY A 73 -2.23 -12.84 2.18
N ALA A 74 -2.78 -12.30 3.27
CA ALA A 74 -3.14 -13.01 4.50
C ALA A 74 -4.02 -12.11 5.41
N ALA A 75 -5.07 -12.75 5.93
CA ALA A 75 -5.96 -12.37 7.04
C ALA A 75 -7.11 -11.39 6.73
N ASP A 76 -8.30 -11.81 7.17
CA ASP A 76 -9.61 -11.17 7.12
C ASP A 76 -9.58 -9.64 6.97
N THR A 77 -10.16 -9.13 5.88
CA THR A 77 -10.33 -7.69 5.71
C THR A 77 -11.28 -7.16 6.79
N GLU A 78 -10.79 -6.27 7.65
CA GLU A 78 -11.59 -5.54 8.63
C GLU A 78 -12.02 -4.19 8.07
N VAL A 79 -13.33 -4.00 7.89
CA VAL A 79 -13.90 -2.75 7.37
C VAL A 79 -14.85 -2.16 8.41
N PRO A 80 -14.51 -1.01 9.04
CA PRO A 80 -15.37 -0.36 10.01
C PRO A 80 -16.44 0.50 9.32
N PHE A 81 -17.72 0.17 9.53
CA PHE A 81 -18.86 0.94 9.05
C PHE A 81 -19.39 1.84 10.18
N LYS A 82 -19.42 3.15 9.93
CA LYS A 82 -19.89 4.14 10.91
C LYS A 82 -21.34 4.52 10.64
N MET A 83 -22.07 4.82 11.71
CA MET A 83 -23.46 5.27 11.61
C MET A 83 -23.52 6.71 11.09
N MET A 84 -24.27 6.92 10.02
CA MET A 84 -24.47 8.22 9.39
C MET A 84 -25.68 8.96 9.99
N PRO A 85 -25.82 10.29 9.80
CA PRO A 85 -26.94 11.06 10.33
C PRO A 85 -28.33 10.60 9.88
N ASP A 86 -28.41 9.92 8.72
CA ASP A 86 -29.64 9.33 8.17
C ASP A 86 -29.89 7.88 8.63
N ARG A 87 -29.07 7.40 9.58
CA ARG A 87 -29.09 6.06 10.18
C ARG A 87 -28.73 4.93 9.21
N SER A 88 -28.03 5.22 8.12
CA SER A 88 -27.29 4.21 7.35
C SER A 88 -25.98 3.86 8.06
N TRP A 89 -25.40 2.72 7.70
CA TRP A 89 -24.07 2.30 8.14
C TRP A 89 -23.17 2.32 6.92
N GLU A 90 -22.17 3.20 6.89
CA GLU A 90 -21.35 3.45 5.70
C GLU A 90 -19.84 3.33 5.99
N ALA A 91 -19.11 2.78 5.02
CA ALA A 91 -17.65 2.78 4.96
C ALA A 91 -17.21 3.16 3.55
N SER A 92 -16.31 4.15 3.41
CA SER A 92 -15.77 4.58 2.12
C SER A 92 -16.82 4.93 1.03
N GLY A 93 -18.03 5.33 1.45
CA GLY A 93 -19.13 5.70 0.55
C GLY A 93 -19.98 4.52 0.06
N GLU A 94 -19.80 3.33 0.63
CA GLU A 94 -20.63 2.14 0.42
C GLU A 94 -21.43 1.81 1.69
N GLU A 95 -22.71 1.47 1.53
CA GLU A 95 -23.57 1.06 2.64
C GLU A 95 -23.30 -0.41 3.01
N LEU A 96 -23.36 -0.70 4.31
CA LEU A 96 -23.05 -2.02 4.87
C LEU A 96 -23.89 -3.16 4.26
N HIS A 97 -25.16 -2.93 3.97
CA HIS A 97 -26.01 -3.97 3.36
C HIS A 97 -25.67 -4.20 1.88
N SER A 98 -25.33 -3.16 1.12
CA SER A 98 -24.86 -3.29 -0.26
C SER A 98 -23.53 -4.04 -0.33
N PHE A 99 -22.61 -3.76 0.60
CA PHE A 99 -21.35 -4.49 0.74
C PHE A 99 -21.60 -5.99 0.94
N ILE A 100 -22.48 -6.35 1.88
CA ILE A 100 -22.83 -7.76 2.14
C ILE A 100 -23.52 -8.41 0.95
N GLU A 101 -24.40 -7.69 0.24
CA GLU A 101 -25.07 -8.19 -0.96
C GLU A 101 -24.09 -8.51 -2.09
N ASP A 102 -23.12 -7.64 -2.36
CA ASP A 102 -22.10 -7.87 -3.38
C ASP A 102 -21.26 -9.13 -3.05
N GLY A 103 -20.84 -9.25 -1.79
CA GLY A 103 -20.14 -10.44 -1.29
C GLY A 103 -20.96 -11.73 -1.44
N LEU A 104 -22.25 -11.69 -1.11
CA LEU A 104 -23.15 -12.84 -1.26
C LEU A 104 -23.45 -13.16 -2.73
N ALA A 105 -23.64 -12.15 -3.59
CA ALA A 105 -23.97 -12.34 -5.00
C ALA A 105 -22.82 -13.01 -5.78
N LYS A 106 -21.57 -12.62 -5.48
CA LYS A 106 -20.35 -13.21 -6.08
C LYS A 106 -20.24 -14.71 -5.79
N HIS A 107 -20.58 -15.13 -4.58
CA HIS A 107 -20.35 -16.50 -4.10
C HIS A 107 -21.55 -17.43 -4.25
N LEU A 108 -22.78 -16.92 -4.15
CA LEU A 108 -24.00 -17.72 -4.27
C LEU A 108 -24.53 -17.80 -5.70
N LYS A 109 -24.01 -17.01 -6.66
CA LYS A 109 -24.54 -16.89 -8.04
C LYS A 109 -26.05 -16.59 -8.10
N VAL A 110 -26.59 -15.96 -7.06
CA VAL A 110 -27.98 -15.53 -6.94
C VAL A 110 -27.96 -14.01 -6.80
N GLN A 111 -28.78 -13.29 -7.56
CA GLN A 111 -28.97 -11.85 -7.39
C GLN A 111 -29.65 -11.60 -6.05
N ALA A 112 -28.91 -11.20 -5.02
CA ALA A 112 -29.46 -10.77 -3.74
C ALA A 112 -29.78 -9.27 -3.73
N SER A 113 -30.93 -8.91 -3.14
CA SER A 113 -31.33 -7.52 -2.89
C SER A 113 -31.84 -7.42 -1.44
N CYS A 114 -31.24 -6.51 -0.67
CA CYS A 114 -31.62 -6.16 0.71
C CYS A 114 -31.99 -4.67 0.83
N ASP A 115 -32.43 -4.03 -0.26
CA ASP A 115 -32.61 -2.58 -0.52
C ASP A 115 -33.32 -1.69 0.53
N GLU A 116 -33.83 -2.22 1.65
CA GLU A 116 -34.42 -1.40 2.73
C GLU A 116 -34.12 -1.96 4.13
N VAL A 117 -32.94 -1.68 4.70
CA VAL A 117 -32.67 -1.86 6.14
C VAL A 117 -32.27 -0.51 6.75
N LYS A 118 -33.18 0.14 7.48
CA LYS A 118 -32.90 1.37 8.25
C LYS A 118 -33.32 1.20 9.71
N ALA A 119 -32.52 1.71 10.64
CA ALA A 119 -32.83 1.66 12.07
C ALA A 119 -33.99 2.61 12.43
N GLN A 120 -35.24 2.11 12.42
CA GLN A 120 -36.41 2.87 12.88
C GLN A 120 -36.74 2.58 14.34
N GLY A 121 -36.96 3.65 15.10
CA GLY A 121 -37.41 3.56 16.48
C GLY A 121 -38.89 3.20 16.55
N LYS A 122 -39.17 2.01 17.09
CA LYS A 122 -40.47 1.35 17.35
C LYS A 122 -40.95 0.40 16.24
N GLY A 123 -40.75 -0.88 16.50
CA GLY A 123 -41.58 -1.99 16.00
C GLY A 123 -41.16 -2.50 14.63
N ALA A 124 -40.51 -3.66 14.62
CA ALA A 124 -40.34 -4.47 13.43
C ALA A 124 -41.68 -4.63 12.70
N VAL A 125 -41.70 -4.30 11.40
CA VAL A 125 -42.78 -4.69 10.49
C VAL A 125 -42.14 -5.17 9.19
N CYS A 126 -42.17 -6.50 9.01
CA CYS A 126 -41.85 -7.18 7.77
C CYS A 126 -43.03 -7.08 6.78
N ARG A 127 -42.77 -6.68 5.53
CA ARG A 127 -43.51 -7.13 4.32
C ARG A 127 -42.54 -7.21 3.14
N GLY A 128 -42.53 -8.37 2.46
CA GLY A 128 -41.61 -8.75 1.39
C GLY A 128 -41.84 -8.04 0.04
N GLY A 129 -41.16 -8.42 -1.04
CA GLY A 129 -40.33 -9.61 -1.23
C GLY A 129 -39.64 -9.64 -2.59
N TRP A 130 -39.15 -10.83 -2.91
CA TRP A 130 -38.41 -11.14 -4.12
C TRP A 130 -39.33 -11.50 -5.30
N MET A 131 -39.12 -10.80 -6.43
CA MET A 131 -39.43 -11.08 -7.84
C MET A 131 -40.86 -10.84 -8.42
N VAL A 132 -40.91 -9.91 -9.39
CA VAL A 132 -41.76 -9.76 -10.62
C VAL A 132 -43.31 -9.83 -10.51
N GLN A 133 -43.98 -8.67 -10.58
CA GLN A 133 -45.06 -8.31 -11.55
C GLN A 133 -45.61 -6.90 -11.29
N ARG A 134 -45.96 -6.18 -12.37
CA ARG A 134 -46.65 -4.87 -12.37
C ARG A 134 -47.96 -4.92 -11.55
N ALA A 135 -48.13 -3.97 -10.63
CA ALA A 135 -49.44 -3.41 -10.28
C ALA A 135 -49.25 -2.04 -9.61
N ASP A 136 -49.68 -1.01 -10.33
CA ASP A 136 -49.93 0.34 -9.85
C ASP A 136 -50.91 0.33 -8.66
N GLN A 137 -50.58 0.96 -7.53
CA GLN A 137 -51.28 2.15 -7.00
C GLN A 137 -50.91 2.49 -5.55
N ALA A 138 -50.86 3.81 -5.34
CA ALA A 138 -51.08 4.55 -4.10
C ALA A 138 -49.93 4.63 -3.08
N LEU A 139 -49.16 5.71 -3.18
CA LEU A 139 -49.16 6.79 -2.17
C LEU A 139 -48.38 7.99 -2.71
N GLN A 140 -49.10 9.07 -3.01
CA GLN A 140 -48.53 10.37 -3.40
C GLN A 140 -47.82 10.97 -2.18
N VAL A 141 -46.51 10.76 -2.13
CA VAL A 141 -45.56 11.66 -1.48
C VAL A 141 -44.65 12.14 -2.61
N ASP A 142 -44.33 13.43 -2.65
CA ASP A 142 -43.43 13.99 -3.67
C ASP A 142 -42.01 13.43 -3.49
N LYS A 143 -41.81 12.22 -4.03
CA LYS A 143 -40.57 11.43 -4.03
C LYS A 143 -39.73 11.72 -5.28
N SER A 144 -40.03 12.75 -6.05
CA SER A 144 -39.43 12.96 -7.37
C SER A 144 -37.97 13.46 -7.33
N GLY A 145 -37.55 14.10 -6.23
CA GLY A 145 -36.23 14.73 -6.09
C GLY A 145 -35.17 13.94 -5.33
N LEU A 146 -35.54 13.17 -4.31
CA LEU A 146 -34.59 12.41 -3.47
C LEU A 146 -33.90 11.24 -4.19
N PRO A 147 -34.63 10.38 -4.94
CA PRO A 147 -34.03 9.29 -5.71
C PRO A 147 -33.11 9.82 -6.80
N ARG A 148 -33.49 10.93 -7.46
CA ARG A 148 -32.63 11.57 -8.46
C ARG A 148 -31.32 12.10 -7.84
N ARG A 149 -31.36 12.69 -6.65
CA ARG A 149 -30.15 13.18 -5.96
C ARG A 149 -29.23 12.05 -5.49
N LEU A 150 -29.80 10.95 -4.99
CA LEU A 150 -29.04 9.75 -4.60
C LEU A 150 -28.43 9.07 -5.83
N GLU A 151 -29.20 8.93 -6.91
CA GLU A 151 -28.72 8.37 -8.18
C GLU A 151 -27.63 9.24 -8.80
N SER A 152 -27.79 10.57 -8.81
CA SER A 152 -26.74 11.49 -9.26
C SER A 152 -25.48 11.42 -8.39
N ARG A 153 -25.62 11.24 -7.07
CA ARG A 153 -24.47 11.07 -6.16
C ARG A 153 -23.76 9.73 -6.38
N ARG A 154 -24.52 8.65 -6.59
CA ARG A 154 -24.00 7.32 -6.95
C ARG A 154 -23.25 7.36 -8.28
N GLN A 155 -23.83 7.97 -9.30
CA GLN A 155 -23.20 8.15 -10.61
C GLN A 155 -21.92 9.01 -10.52
N ALA A 156 -21.91 10.07 -9.70
CA ALA A 156 -20.71 10.86 -9.46
C ALA A 156 -19.57 10.06 -8.78
N LEU A 157 -19.90 9.19 -7.82
CA LEU A 157 -18.92 8.30 -7.19
C LEU A 157 -18.38 7.25 -8.16
N GLN A 158 -19.27 6.66 -8.98
CA GLN A 158 -18.89 5.74 -10.04
C GLN A 158 -17.96 6.39 -11.07
N ALA A 159 -18.23 7.63 -11.48
CA ALA A 159 -17.38 8.38 -12.39
C ALA A 159 -15.98 8.62 -11.80
N ARG A 160 -15.88 8.95 -10.51
CA ARG A 160 -14.59 9.11 -9.81
C ARG A 160 -13.82 7.79 -9.70
N SER A 161 -14.51 6.71 -9.36
CA SER A 161 -13.91 5.36 -9.29
C SER A 161 -13.37 4.90 -10.65
N LEU A 162 -14.15 5.12 -11.72
CA LEU A 162 -13.71 4.84 -13.10
C LEU A 162 -12.49 5.68 -13.47
N ALA A 163 -12.49 6.98 -13.19
CA ALA A 163 -11.35 7.86 -13.46
C ALA A 163 -10.09 7.41 -12.71
N ASN A 164 -10.21 6.95 -11.46
CA ASN A 164 -9.08 6.41 -10.69
C ASN A 164 -8.55 5.13 -11.33
N THR A 165 -9.45 4.21 -11.70
CA THR A 165 -9.10 2.94 -12.36
C THR A 165 -8.36 3.19 -13.67
N LEU A 166 -8.88 4.07 -14.52
CA LEU A 166 -8.25 4.45 -15.79
C LEU A 166 -6.89 5.13 -15.56
N ASN A 167 -6.74 5.96 -14.53
CA ASN A 167 -5.44 6.55 -14.20
C ASN A 167 -4.40 5.51 -13.74
N VAL A 168 -4.81 4.50 -12.98
CA VAL A 168 -3.93 3.39 -12.60
C VAL A 168 -3.48 2.61 -13.84
N VAL A 169 -4.41 2.26 -14.74
CA VAL A 169 -4.10 1.60 -16.01
C VAL A 169 -3.18 2.47 -16.86
N ARG A 170 -3.47 3.77 -16.99
CA ARG A 170 -2.66 4.74 -17.74
C ARG A 170 -1.24 4.81 -17.20
N ARG A 171 -1.06 4.92 -15.87
CA ARG A 171 0.26 4.95 -15.24
C ARG A 171 1.03 3.65 -15.49
N ARG A 172 0.36 2.51 -15.42
CA ARG A 172 1.00 1.21 -15.66
C ARG A 172 1.38 1.02 -17.14
N LEU A 173 0.52 1.44 -18.07
CA LEU A 173 0.85 1.45 -19.51
C LEU A 173 2.01 2.41 -19.80
N ALA A 174 2.00 3.61 -19.22
CA ALA A 174 3.09 4.57 -19.36
C ALA A 174 4.40 4.04 -18.74
N GLN A 175 4.33 3.31 -17.63
CA GLN A 175 5.47 2.62 -17.04
C GLN A 175 5.99 1.52 -17.97
N LEU A 176 5.12 0.65 -18.50
CA LEU A 176 5.50 -0.41 -19.43
C LEU A 176 6.06 0.14 -20.75
N GLN A 177 5.57 1.29 -21.20
CA GLN A 177 6.08 2.01 -22.35
C GLN A 177 7.43 2.67 -22.05
N GLY A 178 7.59 3.27 -20.86
CA GLY A 178 8.83 3.92 -20.42
C GLY A 178 9.96 2.93 -20.13
N GLU A 179 9.64 1.84 -19.43
CA GLU A 179 10.50 0.68 -19.20
C GLU A 179 10.66 -0.14 -20.49
N ARG A 180 9.84 0.07 -21.54
CA ARG A 180 9.92 -0.68 -22.81
C ARG A 180 9.87 -2.21 -22.63
N ALA A 181 9.33 -2.67 -21.50
CA ALA A 181 9.34 -4.06 -21.05
C ALA A 181 8.00 -4.76 -21.27
N HIS A 182 7.38 -4.55 -22.43
CA HIS A 182 6.07 -5.11 -22.74
C HIS A 182 6.19 -6.34 -23.65
N THR A 183 5.66 -7.47 -23.18
CA THR A 183 5.47 -8.66 -24.01
C THR A 183 4.12 -8.64 -24.71
N LYS A 184 3.95 -9.52 -25.70
CA LYS A 184 2.64 -9.74 -26.35
C LYS A 184 1.56 -10.15 -25.34
N GLU A 185 1.94 -10.88 -24.29
CA GLU A 185 1.03 -11.38 -23.26
C GLU A 185 0.57 -10.26 -22.32
N ASP A 186 1.50 -9.38 -21.92
CA ASP A 186 1.19 -8.20 -21.10
C ASP A 186 0.20 -7.29 -21.83
N LEU A 187 0.47 -7.00 -23.10
CA LEU A 187 -0.42 -6.17 -23.93
C LEU A 187 -1.79 -6.83 -24.14
N ALA A 188 -1.87 -8.16 -24.22
CA ALA A 188 -3.13 -8.88 -24.31
C ALA A 188 -3.94 -8.78 -23.02
N HIS A 189 -3.28 -8.82 -21.85
CA HIS A 189 -3.93 -8.62 -20.57
C HIS A 189 -4.53 -7.21 -20.45
N PHE A 190 -3.76 -6.15 -20.76
CA PHE A 190 -4.29 -4.78 -20.72
C PHE A 190 -5.41 -4.54 -21.74
N LYS A 191 -5.31 -5.17 -22.92
CA LYS A 191 -6.39 -5.13 -23.91
C LYS A 191 -7.68 -5.70 -23.34
N LYS A 192 -7.61 -6.88 -22.72
CA LYS A 192 -8.78 -7.51 -22.08
C LYS A 192 -9.38 -6.62 -20.98
N VAL A 193 -8.54 -6.04 -20.12
CA VAL A 193 -8.99 -5.13 -19.06
C VAL A 193 -9.71 -3.90 -19.63
N LEU A 194 -9.16 -3.31 -20.68
CA LEU A 194 -9.76 -2.16 -21.36
C LEU A 194 -11.06 -2.54 -22.09
N ASP A 195 -11.11 -3.70 -22.76
CA ASP A 195 -12.33 -4.22 -23.41
C ASP A 195 -13.43 -4.50 -22.37
N ASP A 196 -13.08 -5.02 -21.19
CA ASP A 196 -14.01 -5.25 -20.07
C ASP A 196 -14.53 -3.92 -19.47
N ILE A 197 -13.69 -2.87 -19.47
CA ILE A 197 -14.10 -1.52 -19.07
C ILE A 197 -15.03 -0.93 -20.13
N ASP A 198 -14.70 -1.10 -21.41
CA ASP A 198 -15.50 -0.62 -22.54
C ASP A 198 -16.90 -1.23 -22.52
N GLY A 199 -17.00 -2.56 -22.41
CA GLY A 199 -18.27 -3.28 -22.38
C GLY A 199 -19.16 -2.90 -21.18
N ARG A 200 -18.58 -2.43 -20.08
CA ARG A 200 -19.33 -1.97 -18.90
C ARG A 200 -19.82 -0.54 -19.01
N TRP A 201 -19.05 0.34 -19.66
CA TRP A 201 -19.25 1.79 -19.58
C TRP A 201 -19.66 2.44 -20.91
N ARG A 202 -19.60 1.72 -22.03
CA ARG A 202 -20.15 2.17 -23.30
C ARG A 202 -21.67 1.96 -23.33
N ASP A 203 -22.39 2.98 -23.78
CA ASP A 203 -23.84 2.90 -23.94
C ASP A 203 -24.25 2.38 -25.34
N GLU A 204 -25.55 2.19 -25.53
CA GLU A 204 -26.14 1.70 -26.79
C GLU A 204 -25.93 2.68 -27.95
N GLU A 205 -25.67 3.96 -27.65
CA GLU A 205 -25.36 5.01 -28.63
C GLU A 205 -23.85 5.03 -28.99
N GLY A 206 -23.05 4.18 -28.36
CA GLY A 206 -21.61 4.07 -28.59
C GLY A 206 -20.77 5.09 -27.82
N THR A 207 -21.36 5.85 -26.89
CA THR A 207 -20.67 6.86 -26.08
C THR A 207 -20.08 6.22 -24.82
N PHE A 208 -18.77 6.36 -24.62
CA PHE A 208 -18.10 5.89 -23.42
C PHE A 208 -18.42 6.79 -22.23
N ALA A 209 -18.85 6.20 -21.11
CA ALA A 209 -19.29 6.89 -19.90
C ALA A 209 -20.50 7.83 -20.11
N GLY A 210 -21.29 7.67 -21.18
CA GLY A 210 -22.44 8.52 -21.48
C GLY A 210 -23.51 8.53 -20.37
N LYS A 211 -23.73 7.36 -19.74
CA LYS A 211 -24.62 7.21 -18.57
C LYS A 211 -24.20 8.07 -17.36
N LEU A 212 -22.92 8.42 -17.26
CA LEU A 212 -22.36 9.22 -16.16
C LEU A 212 -22.37 10.73 -16.47
N ALA A 213 -22.47 11.11 -17.74
CA ALA A 213 -22.44 12.50 -18.18
C ALA A 213 -23.63 13.31 -17.64
N ALA A 214 -24.75 12.65 -17.36
CA ALA A 214 -25.94 13.28 -16.76
C ALA A 214 -25.70 13.76 -15.31
N ALA A 215 -24.78 13.15 -14.56
CA ALA A 215 -24.48 13.49 -13.18
C ALA A 215 -23.19 14.33 -13.03
N ASP A 216 -22.15 14.00 -13.79
CA ASP A 216 -20.88 14.72 -13.78
C ASP A 216 -20.23 14.68 -15.18
N ALA A 217 -20.69 15.61 -16.04
CA ALA A 217 -20.18 15.75 -17.40
C ALA A 217 -18.67 15.98 -17.48
N LYS A 218 -18.07 16.66 -16.47
CA LYS A 218 -16.63 16.94 -16.45
C LYS A 218 -15.84 15.65 -16.20
N THR A 219 -16.23 14.88 -15.19
CA THR A 219 -15.55 13.61 -14.87
C THR A 219 -15.81 12.56 -15.95
N ALA A 220 -17.03 12.49 -16.51
CA ALA A 220 -17.33 11.61 -17.65
C ALA A 220 -16.43 11.93 -18.87
N GLY A 221 -16.30 13.21 -19.24
CA GLY A 221 -15.40 13.63 -20.32
C GLY A 221 -13.91 13.40 -20.03
N LEU A 222 -13.50 13.41 -18.75
CA LEU A 222 -12.16 12.97 -18.35
C LEU A 222 -12.00 11.46 -18.56
N CYS A 223 -12.98 10.65 -18.15
CA CYS A 223 -12.95 9.20 -18.34
C CYS A 223 -12.84 8.83 -19.83
N SER A 224 -13.60 9.47 -20.72
CA SER A 224 -13.50 9.21 -22.17
C SER A 224 -12.12 9.56 -22.73
N ARG A 225 -11.52 10.68 -22.30
CA ARG A 225 -10.15 11.04 -22.72
C ARG A 225 -9.11 10.05 -22.20
N LEU A 226 -9.15 9.72 -20.91
CA LEU A 226 -8.22 8.76 -20.30
C LEU A 226 -8.33 7.37 -20.94
N PHE A 227 -9.56 6.94 -21.24
CA PHE A 227 -9.81 5.67 -21.92
C PHE A 227 -9.20 5.64 -23.32
N ASN A 228 -9.43 6.69 -24.12
CA ASN A 228 -8.83 6.80 -25.45
C ASN A 228 -7.30 6.86 -25.36
N GLU A 229 -6.73 7.64 -24.44
CA GLU A 229 -5.28 7.67 -24.20
C GLU A 229 -4.72 6.27 -23.86
N CYS A 230 -5.42 5.49 -23.04
CA CYS A 230 -5.00 4.12 -22.73
C CYS A 230 -5.04 3.20 -23.96
N TYR A 231 -6.08 3.30 -24.80
CA TYR A 231 -6.18 2.54 -26.04
C TYR A 231 -5.11 2.95 -27.05
N ASP A 232 -4.89 4.26 -27.25
CA ASP A 232 -3.89 4.79 -28.18
C ASP A 232 -2.47 4.32 -27.78
N MET A 233 -2.13 4.37 -26.49
CA MET A 233 -0.86 3.85 -25.98
C MET A 233 -0.73 2.33 -26.22
N LEU A 234 -1.80 1.58 -25.97
CA LEU A 234 -1.81 0.13 -26.15
C LEU A 234 -1.71 -0.27 -27.62
N GLU A 235 -2.42 0.41 -28.52
CA GLU A 235 -2.36 0.18 -29.96
C GLU A 235 -0.96 0.51 -30.50
N ALA A 236 -0.36 1.63 -30.09
CA ALA A 236 1.01 1.98 -30.45
C ALA A 236 2.02 0.89 -30.05
N MET A 237 1.92 0.35 -28.83
CA MET A 237 2.77 -0.76 -28.37
C MET A 237 2.45 -2.10 -29.07
N GLN A 238 1.19 -2.35 -29.42
CA GLN A 238 0.81 -3.56 -30.15
C GLN A 238 1.34 -3.55 -31.58
N HIS A 239 1.31 -2.40 -32.26
CA HIS A 239 1.90 -2.26 -33.58
C HIS A 239 3.40 -2.54 -33.57
N SER A 240 4.14 -2.02 -32.59
CA SER A 240 5.59 -2.31 -32.47
C SER A 240 5.90 -3.79 -32.19
N VAL A 241 5.02 -4.52 -31.51
CA VAL A 241 5.23 -5.95 -31.19
C VAL A 241 4.78 -6.90 -32.31
N VAL A 242 3.68 -6.60 -32.99
CA VAL A 242 3.09 -7.47 -34.02
C VAL A 242 3.96 -7.53 -35.27
N GLU A 243 4.66 -6.45 -35.61
CA GLU A 243 5.51 -6.39 -36.79
C GLU A 243 6.85 -7.12 -36.64
N MET A 244 7.20 -7.55 -35.42
CA MET A 244 8.48 -8.24 -35.15
C MET A 244 8.52 -9.67 -35.69
N PRO A 245 9.54 -10.02 -36.51
CA PRO A 245 9.83 -11.39 -36.92
C PRO A 245 10.06 -12.32 -35.71
N PRO A 246 9.80 -13.63 -35.83
CA PRO A 246 9.92 -14.58 -34.72
C PRO A 246 11.34 -14.65 -34.14
N GLU A 247 12.37 -14.62 -34.99
CA GLU A 247 13.77 -14.61 -34.56
C GLU A 247 14.11 -13.37 -33.72
N LEU A 248 13.55 -12.22 -34.08
CA LEU A 248 13.75 -10.96 -33.36
C LEU A 248 12.99 -10.92 -32.04
N ARG A 249 11.85 -11.61 -31.96
CA ARG A 249 11.04 -11.71 -30.73
C ARG A 249 11.79 -12.46 -29.62
N ASP A 250 12.53 -13.51 -29.98
CA ASP A 250 13.34 -14.27 -29.03
C ASP A 250 14.47 -13.40 -28.47
N MET A 251 15.13 -12.62 -29.34
CA MET A 251 16.14 -11.64 -28.93
C MET A 251 15.56 -10.54 -28.04
N HIS A 252 14.41 -9.99 -28.40
CA HIS A 252 13.69 -9.02 -27.58
C HIS A 252 13.39 -9.60 -26.20
N GLY A 253 12.91 -10.85 -26.11
CA GLY A 253 12.65 -11.53 -24.83
C GLY A 253 13.91 -11.70 -23.96
N ARG A 254 15.06 -12.04 -24.55
CA ARG A 254 16.35 -12.11 -23.85
C ARG A 254 16.74 -10.74 -23.28
N LEU A 255 16.64 -9.69 -24.10
CA LEU A 255 16.94 -8.31 -23.68
C LEU A 255 16.02 -7.84 -22.54
N LEU A 256 14.72 -8.12 -22.63
CA LEU A 256 13.77 -7.80 -21.55
C LEU A 256 14.08 -8.55 -20.25
N THR A 257 14.52 -9.81 -20.35
CA THR A 257 14.91 -10.59 -19.18
C THR A 257 16.13 -9.97 -18.49
N LEU A 258 17.15 -9.61 -19.26
CA LEU A 258 18.34 -8.91 -18.74
C LEU A 258 17.98 -7.54 -18.15
N GLN A 259 17.11 -6.79 -18.82
CA GLN A 259 16.64 -5.50 -18.34
C GLN A 259 15.95 -5.64 -16.98
N ALA A 260 15.05 -6.62 -16.82
CA ALA A 260 14.36 -6.87 -15.56
C ALA A 260 15.34 -7.26 -14.45
N GLN A 261 16.35 -8.08 -14.76
CA GLN A 261 17.40 -8.46 -13.81
C GLN A 261 18.23 -7.26 -13.37
N LEU A 262 18.66 -6.40 -14.31
CA LEU A 262 19.43 -5.20 -14.04
C LEU A 262 18.62 -4.15 -13.26
N ALA A 263 17.36 -3.93 -13.63
CA ALA A 263 16.47 -3.00 -12.94
C ALA A 263 16.20 -3.45 -11.50
N LYS A 264 15.97 -4.76 -11.28
CA LYS A 264 15.84 -5.32 -9.95
C LYS A 264 17.11 -5.13 -9.13
N MET A 265 18.27 -5.45 -9.71
CA MET A 265 19.57 -5.28 -9.04
C MET A 265 19.80 -3.82 -8.63
N GLN A 266 19.50 -2.88 -9.53
CA GLN A 266 19.58 -1.45 -9.24
C GLN A 266 18.67 -1.04 -8.07
N ALA A 267 17.45 -1.57 -8.01
CA ALA A 267 16.49 -1.26 -6.95
C ALA A 267 16.90 -1.84 -5.59
N ASP A 268 17.51 -3.03 -5.56
CA ASP A 268 17.98 -3.68 -4.34
C ASP A 268 19.20 -2.95 -3.72
N ALA A 269 19.96 -2.17 -4.51
CA ALA A 269 21.07 -1.29 -4.14
C ALA A 269 22.30 -1.92 -3.42
N ASP A 270 22.20 -3.14 -2.91
CA ASP A 270 23.26 -3.84 -2.16
C ASP A 270 23.97 -4.94 -2.99
N HIS A 271 24.24 -4.72 -4.27
CA HIS A 271 24.87 -5.72 -5.16
C HIS A 271 26.40 -5.59 -5.25
N THR A 272 27.07 -6.68 -5.61
CA THR A 272 28.55 -6.70 -5.77
C THR A 272 28.97 -6.69 -7.23
N LEU A 273 30.21 -6.27 -7.52
CA LEU A 273 30.73 -6.30 -8.88
C LEU A 273 30.70 -7.71 -9.49
N ALA A 274 30.99 -8.73 -8.69
CA ALA A 274 30.93 -10.14 -9.09
C ALA A 274 29.52 -10.62 -9.52
N GLU A 275 28.46 -9.96 -9.04
CA GLU A 275 27.08 -10.25 -9.47
C GLU A 275 26.70 -9.51 -10.76
N VAL A 276 27.30 -8.34 -11.00
CA VAL A 276 27.05 -7.52 -12.19
C VAL A 276 27.78 -8.08 -13.42
N LEU A 277 29.00 -8.59 -13.25
CA LEU A 277 29.84 -9.08 -14.36
C LEU A 277 29.18 -10.16 -15.23
N PRO A 278 28.49 -11.18 -14.70
CA PRO A 278 27.82 -12.18 -15.54
C PRO A 278 26.67 -11.60 -16.38
N LEU A 279 26.02 -10.51 -15.92
CA LEU A 279 24.99 -9.80 -16.69
C LEU A 279 25.62 -8.93 -17.77
N GLN A 280 26.78 -8.33 -17.48
CA GLN A 280 27.58 -7.63 -18.47
C GLN A 280 28.03 -8.58 -19.58
N GLU A 281 28.57 -9.75 -19.25
CA GLU A 281 29.00 -10.75 -20.23
C GLU A 281 27.86 -11.19 -21.14
N GLN A 282 26.67 -11.45 -20.59
CA GLN A 282 25.49 -11.79 -21.39
C GLN A 282 25.04 -10.65 -22.31
N LEU A 283 25.16 -9.40 -21.88
CA LEU A 283 24.83 -8.23 -22.69
C LEU A 283 25.85 -8.03 -23.82
N ASP A 284 27.13 -8.18 -23.50
CA ASP A 284 28.25 -8.09 -24.44
C ASP A 284 28.18 -9.23 -25.48
N GLU A 285 27.75 -10.44 -25.09
CA GLU A 285 27.49 -11.55 -26.03
C GLU A 285 26.38 -11.21 -27.03
N ILE A 286 25.29 -10.59 -26.56
CA ILE A 286 24.19 -10.16 -27.43
C ILE A 286 24.66 -9.07 -28.41
N ASP A 287 25.44 -8.10 -27.94
CA ASP A 287 25.95 -7.03 -28.80
C ASP A 287 27.04 -7.55 -29.77
N ALA A 288 27.86 -8.50 -29.35
CA ALA A 288 28.80 -9.19 -30.23
C ALA A 288 28.08 -9.99 -31.33
N GLU A 289 26.99 -10.70 -31.00
CA GLU A 289 26.16 -11.38 -31.98
C GLU A 289 25.57 -10.37 -32.99
N ARG A 290 25.04 -9.25 -32.50
CA ARG A 290 24.52 -8.15 -33.33
C ARG A 290 25.60 -7.56 -34.25
N LEU A 291 26.79 -7.29 -33.73
CA LEU A 291 27.92 -6.76 -34.51
C LEU A 291 28.41 -7.76 -35.56
N SER A 292 28.39 -9.07 -35.26
CA SER A 292 28.75 -10.12 -36.23
C SER A 292 27.81 -10.15 -37.44
N LYS A 293 26.57 -9.69 -37.26
CA LYS A 293 25.54 -9.54 -38.30
C LYS A 293 25.48 -8.10 -38.85
N GLY A 294 26.57 -7.33 -38.77
CA GLY A 294 26.62 -5.97 -39.31
C GLY A 294 25.76 -4.94 -38.59
N GLY A 295 25.44 -5.18 -37.30
CA GLY A 295 24.60 -4.28 -36.49
C GLY A 295 23.11 -4.62 -36.48
N SER A 296 22.71 -5.72 -37.13
CA SER A 296 21.34 -6.25 -37.16
C SER A 296 21.16 -7.37 -36.12
N PHE A 297 19.98 -7.44 -35.50
CA PHE A 297 19.66 -8.53 -34.56
C PHE A 297 19.18 -9.81 -35.28
N ALA A 298 18.67 -9.68 -36.50
CA ALA A 298 18.07 -10.78 -37.24
C ALA A 298 19.06 -11.45 -38.21
N SER A 299 19.29 -10.85 -39.38
CA SER A 299 19.86 -11.56 -40.53
C SER A 299 21.03 -10.85 -41.22
N GLY A 300 21.40 -9.63 -40.80
CA GLY A 300 22.50 -8.87 -41.42
C GLY A 300 22.21 -8.40 -42.85
N THR A 301 20.93 -8.22 -43.17
CA THR A 301 20.48 -7.61 -44.43
C THR A 301 20.61 -6.09 -44.37
N ASP A 302 20.94 -5.42 -45.49
CA ASP A 302 21.05 -3.95 -45.60
C ASP A 302 19.75 -3.18 -45.26
N THR A 303 18.62 -3.87 -45.10
CA THR A 303 17.33 -3.28 -44.74
C THR A 303 17.01 -3.54 -43.26
N ALA A 304 16.86 -2.47 -42.48
CA ALA A 304 16.44 -2.55 -41.08
C ALA A 304 15.06 -3.22 -40.97
N GLN A 305 14.96 -4.27 -40.17
CA GLN A 305 13.71 -5.00 -39.97
C GLN A 305 12.80 -4.30 -38.95
N PRO A 306 11.46 -4.45 -39.07
CA PRO A 306 10.52 -3.92 -38.09
C PRO A 306 10.83 -4.45 -36.68
N GLY A 307 10.97 -3.54 -35.73
CA GLY A 307 11.31 -3.84 -34.32
C GLY A 307 12.80 -3.94 -34.00
N GLU A 308 13.72 -3.85 -34.96
CA GLU A 308 15.15 -3.78 -34.66
C GLU A 308 15.50 -2.49 -33.89
N ALA A 309 14.80 -1.38 -34.19
CA ALA A 309 14.92 -0.15 -33.44
C ALA A 309 14.56 -0.35 -31.96
N VAL A 310 13.48 -1.08 -31.67
CA VAL A 310 13.04 -1.39 -30.30
C VAL A 310 14.10 -2.22 -29.58
N CYS A 311 14.65 -3.25 -30.22
CA CYS A 311 15.72 -4.06 -29.62
C CYS A 311 17.00 -3.25 -29.35
N ASN A 312 17.40 -2.37 -30.27
CA ASN A 312 18.55 -1.48 -30.07
C ASN A 312 18.33 -0.52 -28.90
N GLU A 313 17.11 -0.01 -28.76
CA GLU A 313 16.76 0.88 -27.66
C GLU A 313 16.75 0.16 -26.31
N VAL A 314 16.20 -1.05 -26.23
CA VAL A 314 16.26 -1.87 -25.01
C VAL A 314 17.71 -2.20 -24.68
N LEU A 315 18.53 -2.55 -25.67
CA LEU A 315 19.97 -2.79 -25.49
C LEU A 315 20.69 -1.57 -24.90
N ASN A 316 20.46 -0.37 -25.46
CA ASN A 316 21.03 0.88 -24.93
C ASN A 316 20.61 1.11 -23.47
N HIS A 317 19.33 0.89 -23.17
CA HIS A 317 18.83 1.04 -21.81
C HIS A 317 19.41 0.00 -20.84
N CYS A 318 19.63 -1.24 -21.29
CA CYS A 318 20.37 -2.24 -20.50
C CYS A 318 21.79 -1.75 -20.18
N TYR A 319 22.50 -1.11 -21.12
CA TYR A 319 23.81 -0.53 -20.83
C TYR A 319 23.75 0.65 -19.86
N GLU A 320 22.69 1.48 -19.91
CA GLU A 320 22.47 2.54 -18.92
C GLU A 320 22.27 1.99 -17.51
N LEU A 321 21.40 0.96 -17.38
CA LEU A 321 21.15 0.25 -16.12
C LEU A 321 22.43 -0.43 -15.63
N LEU A 322 23.15 -1.12 -16.52
CA LEU A 322 24.41 -1.77 -16.20
C LEU A 322 25.43 -0.77 -15.67
N ALA A 323 25.58 0.38 -16.33
CA ALA A 323 26.49 1.43 -15.86
C ALA A 323 26.08 1.98 -14.49
N ALA A 324 24.78 2.07 -14.21
CA ALA A 324 24.29 2.45 -12.89
C ALA A 324 24.57 1.37 -11.84
N CYS A 325 24.36 0.10 -12.16
CA CYS A 325 24.69 -1.03 -11.29
C CYS A 325 26.20 -1.07 -11.01
N VAL A 326 27.06 -0.98 -12.02
CA VAL A 326 28.52 -0.96 -11.84
C VAL A 326 28.96 0.20 -10.93
N ARG A 327 28.36 1.39 -11.06
CA ARG A 327 28.68 2.53 -10.19
C ARG A 327 28.24 2.33 -8.73
N GLY A 328 27.17 1.59 -8.49
CA GLY A 328 26.66 1.29 -7.16
C GLY A 328 27.19 -0.02 -6.57
N ALA A 329 27.97 -0.79 -7.32
CA ALA A 329 28.42 -2.11 -6.91
C ALA A 329 29.60 -2.02 -5.94
N GLU A 330 29.55 -2.82 -4.88
CA GLU A 330 30.68 -2.95 -3.95
C GLU A 330 31.73 -3.93 -4.51
N ASP A 331 33.01 -3.56 -4.38
CA ASP A 331 34.15 -4.41 -4.75
C ASP A 331 34.54 -5.31 -3.57
N VAL A 332 34.04 -6.54 -3.58
CA VAL A 332 34.21 -7.52 -2.50
C VAL A 332 35.02 -8.71 -3.02
N SER A 333 36.12 -9.03 -2.34
CA SER A 333 36.97 -10.16 -2.71
C SER A 333 36.31 -11.49 -2.39
N VAL A 334 36.79 -12.58 -3.02
CA VAL A 334 36.25 -13.93 -2.82
C VAL A 334 36.35 -14.37 -1.35
N GLU A 335 37.42 -13.97 -0.67
CA GLU A 335 37.66 -14.27 0.75
C GLU A 335 36.70 -13.52 1.68
N MET A 336 36.17 -12.38 1.25
CA MET A 336 35.23 -11.54 2.02
C MET A 336 33.77 -11.82 1.70
N LYS A 337 33.49 -12.54 0.62
CA LYS A 337 32.14 -12.80 0.11
C LYS A 337 31.24 -13.41 1.19
N ASP A 338 31.72 -14.42 1.91
CA ASP A 338 30.92 -15.10 2.93
C ASP A 338 30.52 -14.17 4.09
N VAL A 339 31.40 -13.25 4.50
CA VAL A 339 31.12 -12.26 5.55
C VAL A 339 30.13 -11.22 5.03
N TYR A 340 30.36 -10.71 3.83
CA TYR A 340 29.50 -9.71 3.19
C TYR A 340 28.07 -10.25 2.97
N ASP A 341 27.94 -11.46 2.43
CA ASP A 341 26.64 -12.09 2.15
C ASP A 341 25.86 -12.39 3.45
N GLN A 342 26.57 -12.76 4.53
CA GLN A 342 25.95 -12.91 5.86
C GLN A 342 25.42 -11.57 6.39
N LEU A 343 26.22 -10.50 6.32
CA LEU A 343 25.80 -9.16 6.77
C LEU A 343 24.63 -8.63 5.93
N ARG A 344 24.70 -8.77 4.60
CA ARG A 344 23.60 -8.41 3.69
C ARG A 344 22.33 -9.20 4.00
N GLY A 345 22.46 -10.50 4.29
CA GLY A 345 21.35 -11.35 4.72
C GLY A 345 20.72 -10.87 6.03
N THR A 346 21.55 -10.55 7.04
CA THR A 346 21.10 -10.03 8.34
C THR A 346 20.43 -8.67 8.20
N LYS A 347 21.00 -7.72 7.44
CA LYS A 347 20.39 -6.43 7.12
C LYS A 347 18.98 -6.61 6.53
N ASN A 348 18.84 -7.46 5.53
CA ASN A 348 17.55 -7.72 4.89
C ASN A 348 16.54 -8.34 5.86
N ALA A 349 16.97 -9.23 6.76
CA ALA A 349 16.11 -9.80 7.78
C ALA A 349 15.66 -8.74 8.82
N LEU A 350 16.57 -7.87 9.26
CA LEU A 350 16.28 -6.75 10.16
C LEU A 350 15.32 -5.73 9.52
N ARG A 351 15.52 -5.34 8.25
CA ARG A 351 14.60 -4.46 7.53
C ARG A 351 13.20 -5.07 7.39
N LYS A 352 13.12 -6.38 7.14
CA LYS A 352 11.84 -7.11 7.12
C LYS A 352 11.18 -7.13 8.50
N LEU A 353 11.94 -7.26 9.58
CA LEU A 353 11.41 -7.15 10.94
C LEU A 353 10.87 -5.75 11.22
N LEU A 354 11.59 -4.71 10.81
CA LEU A 354 11.17 -3.32 10.99
C LEU A 354 9.86 -3.00 10.27
N GLY A 355 9.61 -3.65 9.13
CA GLY A 355 8.34 -3.55 8.40
C GLY A 355 7.17 -4.32 9.03
N LYS A 356 7.41 -5.21 10.01
CA LYS A 356 6.33 -5.93 10.71
C LYS A 356 5.78 -5.06 11.85
N ARG A 357 4.49 -5.24 12.15
CA ARG A 357 3.84 -4.54 13.28
C ARG A 357 4.32 -5.00 14.66
N HIS A 358 4.85 -6.22 14.77
CA HIS A 358 5.32 -6.81 16.03
C HIS A 358 6.58 -7.67 15.81
N HIS A 359 7.55 -7.54 16.71
CA HIS A 359 8.77 -8.36 16.83
C HIS A 359 9.10 -8.57 18.31
N THR A 360 9.81 -9.66 18.63
CA THR A 360 10.14 -10.00 20.02
C THR A 360 11.56 -9.62 20.41
N ALA A 361 11.83 -9.46 21.71
CA ALA A 361 13.18 -9.24 22.25
C ALA A 361 14.10 -10.44 21.96
N GLU A 362 13.53 -11.65 21.87
CA GLU A 362 14.28 -12.87 21.51
C GLU A 362 14.70 -12.87 20.03
N ASP A 363 13.85 -12.38 19.12
CA ASP A 363 14.21 -12.17 17.71
C ASP A 363 15.40 -11.21 17.60
N LEU A 364 15.40 -10.11 18.36
CA LEU A 364 16.50 -9.14 18.35
C LEU A 364 17.79 -9.72 18.94
N ARG A 365 17.70 -10.45 20.05
CA ARG A 365 18.86 -11.13 20.66
C ARG A 365 19.50 -12.13 19.71
N HIS A 366 18.71 -12.82 18.89
CA HIS A 366 19.26 -13.71 17.86
C HIS A 366 20.13 -12.95 16.85
N TYR A 367 19.66 -11.82 16.32
CA TYR A 367 20.44 -11.02 15.37
C TYR A 367 21.63 -10.30 16.03
N GLN A 368 21.49 -9.84 17.28
CA GLN A 368 22.62 -9.28 18.05
C GLN A 368 23.74 -10.30 18.21
N GLN A 369 23.42 -11.53 18.64
CA GLN A 369 24.43 -12.60 18.75
C GLN A 369 25.04 -12.96 17.39
N GLN A 370 24.26 -12.90 16.32
CA GLN A 370 24.77 -13.14 14.98
C GLN A 370 25.77 -12.05 14.57
N LEU A 371 25.46 -10.77 14.79
CA LEU A 371 26.38 -9.67 14.51
C LEU A 371 27.63 -9.72 15.38
N GLU A 372 27.50 -10.00 16.69
CA GLU A 372 28.66 -10.17 17.59
C GLU A 372 29.58 -11.30 17.14
N ARG A 373 29.03 -12.42 16.65
CA ARG A 373 29.84 -13.52 16.09
C ARG A 373 30.56 -13.10 14.83
N ILE A 374 29.89 -12.35 13.95
CA ILE A 374 30.50 -11.84 12.73
C ILE A 374 31.61 -10.85 13.10
N ASP A 375 31.32 -9.84 13.91
CA ASP A 375 32.28 -8.80 14.33
C ASP A 375 33.46 -9.38 15.11
N GLY A 376 33.21 -10.37 15.97
CA GLY A 376 34.24 -11.12 16.69
C GLY A 376 35.16 -11.96 15.79
N ALA A 377 34.82 -12.16 14.51
CA ALA A 377 35.70 -12.80 13.54
C ALA A 377 36.80 -11.86 13.01
N ARG A 378 36.75 -10.55 13.33
CA ARG A 378 37.82 -9.60 13.02
C ARG A 378 39.06 -9.94 13.83
N VAL A 379 40.22 -9.97 13.16
CA VAL A 379 41.53 -10.04 13.82
C VAL A 379 42.21 -8.70 13.59
N ASP A 380 42.60 -8.02 14.68
CA ASP A 380 43.18 -6.67 14.65
C ASP A 380 42.33 -5.65 13.87
N GLY A 381 40.99 -5.79 13.96
CA GLY A 381 40.02 -4.89 13.32
C GLY A 381 39.70 -5.18 11.84
N VAL A 382 40.30 -6.23 11.25
CA VAL A 382 40.12 -6.59 9.83
C VAL A 382 39.52 -8.00 9.69
N PHE A 383 38.56 -8.16 8.79
CA PHE A 383 38.00 -9.45 8.42
C PHE A 383 38.92 -10.18 7.42
N CYS A 384 39.14 -11.48 7.61
CA CYS A 384 39.91 -12.31 6.67
C CYS A 384 41.30 -11.76 6.30
N GLY A 385 41.85 -10.82 7.09
CA GLY A 385 43.08 -10.10 6.79
C GLY A 385 44.27 -10.59 7.61
N ASN A 386 45.48 -10.18 7.19
CA ASN A 386 46.70 -10.39 7.96
C ASN A 386 47.50 -9.09 7.98
N LEU A 387 47.38 -8.33 9.06
CA LEU A 387 48.06 -7.05 9.24
C LEU A 387 49.59 -7.20 9.30
N GLU A 388 50.11 -8.29 9.87
CA GLU A 388 51.55 -8.54 9.92
C GLU A 388 52.18 -8.64 8.52
N LYS A 389 51.38 -9.05 7.52
CA LYS A 389 51.78 -9.14 6.11
C LYS A 389 51.28 -7.96 5.27
N GLY A 390 50.55 -7.00 5.86
CA GLY A 390 49.96 -5.87 5.15
C GLY A 390 48.87 -6.25 4.16
N ILE A 391 48.22 -7.40 4.33
CA ILE A 391 47.17 -7.90 3.42
C ILE A 391 45.81 -7.51 3.98
N ILE A 392 45.15 -6.57 3.33
CA ILE A 392 43.78 -6.14 3.61
C ILE A 392 42.90 -6.55 2.41
N PRO A 393 41.97 -7.51 2.58
CA PRO A 393 41.08 -7.94 1.49
C PRO A 393 40.20 -6.80 0.95
N HIS A 394 39.87 -6.83 -0.34
CA HIS A 394 38.89 -5.90 -0.91
C HIS A 394 37.49 -6.15 -0.32
N GLY A 395 36.74 -5.08 -0.03
CA GLY A 395 35.40 -5.16 0.57
C GLY A 395 35.33 -4.92 2.09
N GLN A 396 36.45 -4.60 2.77
CA GLN A 396 36.42 -4.27 4.20
C GLN A 396 35.50 -3.09 4.53
N ALA A 397 35.61 -1.99 3.77
CA ALA A 397 34.81 -0.79 4.02
C ALA A 397 33.31 -1.05 3.79
N ALA A 398 32.98 -1.82 2.76
CA ALA A 398 31.61 -2.23 2.46
C ALA A 398 31.03 -3.11 3.59
N ALA A 399 31.81 -4.10 4.07
CA ALA A 399 31.41 -4.95 5.19
C ALA A 399 31.27 -4.16 6.50
N ALA A 400 32.18 -3.22 6.79
CA ALA A 400 32.09 -2.37 7.96
C ALA A 400 30.83 -1.48 7.91
N LYS A 401 30.56 -0.84 6.78
CA LYS A 401 29.35 -0.04 6.56
C LYS A 401 28.07 -0.87 6.74
N LEU A 402 28.02 -2.08 6.18
CA LEU A 402 26.87 -2.97 6.37
C LEU A 402 26.70 -3.40 7.82
N LEU A 403 27.79 -3.62 8.56
CA LEU A 403 27.74 -3.94 9.97
C LEU A 403 27.18 -2.76 10.79
N ASP A 404 27.67 -1.55 10.53
CA ASP A 404 27.16 -0.32 11.16
C ASP A 404 25.67 -0.15 10.87
N GLU A 405 25.24 -0.29 9.62
CA GLU A 405 23.81 -0.24 9.23
C GLU A 405 22.97 -1.33 9.94
N CYS A 406 23.52 -2.53 10.16
CA CYS A 406 22.83 -3.57 10.90
C CYS A 406 22.68 -3.21 12.39
N TYR A 407 23.70 -2.62 13.02
CA TYR A 407 23.60 -2.14 14.39
C TYR A 407 22.62 -0.96 14.51
N ASP A 408 22.62 -0.02 13.57
CA ASP A 408 21.64 1.07 13.51
C ASP A 408 20.20 0.53 13.40
N LEU A 409 19.99 -0.54 12.60
CA LEU A 409 18.68 -1.19 12.48
C LEU A 409 18.30 -1.93 13.76
N ILE A 410 19.25 -2.58 14.45
CA ILE A 410 19.01 -3.19 15.75
C ILE A 410 18.65 -2.13 16.79
N GLU A 411 19.29 -0.96 16.78
CA GLU A 411 18.95 0.14 17.68
C GLU A 411 17.52 0.62 17.40
N GLN A 412 17.17 0.88 16.14
CA GLN A 412 15.79 1.25 15.73
C GLN A 412 14.75 0.18 16.11
N LEU A 413 15.12 -1.10 16.06
CA LEU A 413 14.24 -2.21 16.41
C LEU A 413 14.14 -2.43 17.93
N ALA A 414 15.25 -2.35 18.66
CA ALA A 414 15.26 -2.39 20.12
C ALA A 414 14.44 -1.23 20.68
N ASP A 415 14.50 -0.10 19.97
CA ASP A 415 13.68 1.03 20.27
C ASP A 415 12.17 0.79 20.06
N SER A 416 11.79 -0.15 19.18
CA SER A 416 10.38 -0.43 18.89
C SER A 416 9.79 -1.65 19.62
N ALA A 417 10.57 -2.46 20.38
CA ALA A 417 10.04 -3.65 21.06
C ALA A 417 10.49 -3.90 22.53
N GLU A 418 9.48 -4.14 23.36
CA GLU A 418 9.43 -5.09 24.50
C GLU A 418 10.14 -4.80 25.85
N ASP A 419 11.39 -4.35 25.95
CA ASP A 419 12.10 -4.30 27.25
C ASP A 419 11.96 -2.98 28.03
N MET A 420 11.08 -2.06 27.62
CA MET A 420 10.85 -0.81 28.35
C MET A 420 10.31 -1.07 29.79
N PRO A 421 10.93 -0.50 30.84
CA PRO A 421 10.37 -0.53 32.19
C PRO A 421 9.01 0.20 32.21
N ALA A 422 8.17 -0.10 33.21
CA ALA A 422 6.79 0.40 33.25
C ALA A 422 6.71 1.93 33.20
N GLU A 423 7.67 2.63 33.82
CA GLU A 423 7.76 4.08 33.73
C GLU A 423 8.08 4.54 32.30
N MET A 424 9.01 3.88 31.61
CA MET A 424 9.37 4.20 30.22
C MET A 424 8.24 3.91 29.24
N LYS A 425 7.49 2.81 29.44
CA LYS A 425 6.28 2.50 28.65
C LYS A 425 5.22 3.59 28.77
N THR A 426 5.14 4.23 29.95
CA THR A 426 4.19 5.33 30.19
C THR A 426 4.61 6.59 29.42
N ILE A 427 5.89 6.94 29.45
CA ILE A 427 6.43 8.08 28.69
C ILE A 427 6.27 7.85 27.18
N HIS A 428 6.59 6.64 26.70
CA HIS A 428 6.39 6.25 25.31
C HIS A 428 4.93 6.41 24.87
N ALA A 429 3.98 5.90 25.65
CA ALA A 429 2.55 6.01 25.35
C ALA A 429 2.05 7.47 25.34
N GLN A 430 2.57 8.32 26.23
CA GLN A 430 2.24 9.75 26.24
C GLN A 430 2.76 10.46 24.98
N LEU A 431 4.01 10.18 24.60
CA LEU A 431 4.63 10.76 23.40
C LEU A 431 3.96 10.27 22.11
N GLU A 432 3.52 9.00 22.03
CA GLU A 432 2.75 8.50 20.88
C GLU A 432 1.38 9.18 20.77
N ALA A 433 0.70 9.40 21.89
CA ALA A 433 -0.55 10.15 21.91
C ALA A 433 -0.32 11.59 21.42
N TYR A 434 0.74 12.25 21.88
CA TYR A 434 1.09 13.61 21.45
C TYR A 434 1.46 13.66 19.97
N ARG A 435 2.19 12.68 19.44
CA ARG A 435 2.45 12.55 18.01
C ARG A 435 1.14 12.48 17.22
N HIS A 436 0.21 11.62 17.62
CA HIS A 436 -1.06 11.48 16.92
C HIS A 436 -1.91 12.75 16.99
N ASP A 437 -1.92 13.46 18.12
CA ASP A 437 -2.60 14.74 18.24
C ASP A 437 -1.99 15.80 17.31
N LEU A 438 -0.65 15.90 17.22
CA LEU A 438 0.05 16.80 16.31
C LEU A 438 -0.19 16.44 14.83
N GLU A 439 -0.17 15.15 14.48
CA GLU A 439 -0.50 14.67 13.13
C GLU A 439 -1.96 14.93 12.76
N ALA A 440 -2.88 14.83 13.72
CA ALA A 440 -4.27 15.19 13.51
C ALA A 440 -4.41 16.70 13.27
N MET A 441 -3.63 17.54 13.96
CA MET A 441 -3.56 18.99 13.75
C MET A 441 -3.03 19.38 12.37
N LEU A 442 -2.23 18.54 11.69
CA LEU A 442 -1.84 18.76 10.29
C LEU A 442 -3.02 18.66 9.32
N ARG A 443 -4.06 17.88 9.67
CA ARG A 443 -5.21 17.60 8.78
C ARG A 443 -6.42 18.50 9.05
N ARG A 444 -6.34 19.37 10.06
CA ARG A 444 -7.44 20.29 10.46
C ARG A 444 -6.93 21.71 10.71
N GLN A 445 -7.85 22.66 10.85
CA GLN A 445 -7.52 23.98 11.38
C GLN A 445 -7.13 23.84 12.86
N ARG A 446 -6.00 24.47 13.22
CA ARG A 446 -5.41 24.49 14.57
C ARG A 446 -5.30 25.93 15.08
N THR A 447 -5.27 26.12 16.40
CA THR A 447 -5.09 27.44 17.02
C THR A 447 -3.72 27.58 17.68
N HIS A 448 -3.26 28.83 17.87
CA HIS A 448 -2.01 29.11 18.58
C HIS A 448 -2.05 28.65 20.05
N GLU A 449 -3.25 28.59 20.66
CA GLU A 449 -3.47 28.07 22.01
C GLU A 449 -3.31 26.54 22.07
N GLU A 450 -3.81 25.81 21.07
CA GLU A 450 -3.62 24.35 20.99
C GLU A 450 -2.14 23.98 20.83
N LEU A 451 -1.40 24.74 20.01
CA LEU A 451 0.04 24.51 19.81
C LEU A 451 0.84 24.84 21.07
N ARG A 452 0.53 25.94 21.78
CA ARG A 452 1.17 26.25 23.07
C ARG A 452 0.89 25.18 24.13
N ALA A 453 -0.34 24.70 24.21
CA ALA A 453 -0.69 23.63 25.15
C ALA A 453 0.04 22.31 24.84
N MET A 454 0.37 22.04 23.56
CA MET A 454 1.21 20.90 23.19
C MET A 454 2.69 21.15 23.52
N GLN A 455 3.17 22.37 23.30
CA GLN A 455 4.52 22.78 23.69
C GLN A 455 4.74 22.59 25.20
N ASP A 456 3.84 23.09 26.04
CA ASP A 456 3.93 22.96 27.50
C ASP A 456 3.98 21.48 27.96
N LYS A 457 3.28 20.58 27.26
CA LYS A 457 3.29 19.14 27.54
C LYS A 457 4.60 18.47 27.14
N LEU A 458 5.19 18.86 26.01
CA LEU A 458 6.49 18.34 25.57
C LEU A 458 7.60 18.86 26.47
N ASP A 459 7.56 20.15 26.83
CA ASP A 459 8.51 20.80 27.72
C ASP A 459 8.49 20.17 29.12
N ALA A 460 7.31 19.79 29.64
CA ALA A 460 7.23 19.07 30.91
C ALA A 460 7.95 17.71 30.89
N ILE A 461 7.90 16.97 29.77
CA ILE A 461 8.62 15.69 29.61
C ILE A 461 10.12 15.93 29.43
N ASP A 462 10.51 17.00 28.72
CA ASP A 462 11.92 17.33 28.49
C ASP A 462 12.61 17.91 29.74
N ASP A 463 11.88 18.69 30.55
CA ASP A 463 12.36 19.22 31.83
C ASP A 463 12.68 18.07 32.80
N GLU A 464 11.85 17.03 32.84
CA GLU A 464 12.08 15.82 33.63
C GLU A 464 13.33 15.06 33.14
N ARG A 465 13.51 14.92 31.83
CA ARG A 465 14.73 14.36 31.22
C ARG A 465 15.98 15.16 31.58
N THR A 466 15.90 16.48 31.50
CA THR A 466 17.03 17.40 31.70
C THR A 466 17.43 17.49 33.17
N ALA A 467 16.46 17.42 34.09
CA ALA A 467 16.70 17.33 35.53
C ALA A 467 17.51 16.07 35.93
N HIS A 468 17.45 15.02 35.12
CA HIS A 468 18.11 13.73 35.34
C HIS A 468 19.24 13.45 34.34
N ALA A 469 20.04 14.47 34.01
CA ALA A 469 21.23 14.37 33.16
C ALA A 469 20.98 13.76 31.77
N GLY A 470 19.79 13.96 31.21
CA GLY A 470 19.42 13.47 29.88
C GLY A 470 18.75 12.09 29.88
N ILE A 471 18.39 11.55 31.05
CA ILE A 471 17.85 10.19 31.22
C ILE A 471 16.38 10.25 31.63
N PHE A 472 15.49 9.54 30.91
CA PHE A 472 14.09 9.36 31.28
C PHE A 472 13.98 8.26 32.35
N ALA A 473 12.99 8.39 33.24
CA ALA A 473 12.72 7.39 34.28
C ALA A 473 13.95 7.02 35.14
N HIS A 474 14.77 8.01 35.49
CA HIS A 474 16.02 7.80 36.24
C HIS A 474 15.77 7.30 37.68
N GLN A 475 16.36 6.17 38.06
CA GLN A 475 16.36 5.68 39.44
C GLN A 475 17.59 6.16 40.23
N PRO A 476 17.44 6.52 41.52
CA PRO A 476 18.53 7.02 42.33
C PRO A 476 19.62 5.96 42.54
N GLY A 477 20.76 6.12 41.85
CA GLY A 477 21.93 5.25 41.95
C GLY A 477 22.36 4.58 40.65
N GLU A 478 21.53 4.62 39.60
CA GLU A 478 21.85 4.07 38.28
C GLU A 478 22.52 5.13 37.40
N ARG A 479 23.63 4.76 36.72
CA ARG A 479 24.34 5.64 35.76
C ARG A 479 24.07 5.30 34.31
N GLU A 480 23.49 4.14 34.05
CA GLU A 480 23.20 3.67 32.70
C GLU A 480 21.77 4.04 32.30
N PRO A 481 21.54 4.47 31.05
CA PRO A 481 20.21 4.78 30.57
C PRO A 481 19.34 3.52 30.50
N PRO A 482 18.07 3.57 30.94
CA PRO A 482 17.16 2.43 30.87
C PRO A 482 16.81 2.06 29.42
N PRO A 483 16.47 0.79 29.16
CA PRO A 483 16.05 0.36 27.83
C PRO A 483 14.81 1.14 27.39
N GLY A 484 14.82 1.63 26.14
CA GLY A 484 13.79 2.51 25.59
C GLY A 484 14.09 4.01 25.65
N GLN A 485 15.25 4.39 26.19
CA GLN A 485 15.69 5.80 26.29
C GLN A 485 15.81 6.46 24.91
N ALA A 486 16.42 5.78 23.95
CA ALA A 486 16.64 6.31 22.60
C ALA A 486 15.32 6.50 21.86
N VAL A 487 14.37 5.56 21.96
CA VAL A 487 12.96 5.67 21.48
C VAL A 487 12.32 6.96 21.94
N CYS A 488 12.27 7.18 23.25
CA CYS A 488 11.50 8.27 23.82
C CYS A 488 12.17 9.59 23.47
N SER A 489 13.50 9.61 23.37
CA SER A 489 14.27 10.78 22.93
C SER A 489 14.01 11.09 21.45
N ALA A 490 14.01 10.08 20.59
CA ALA A 490 13.74 10.20 19.17
C ALA A 490 12.29 10.64 18.89
N LEU A 491 11.33 10.07 19.63
CA LEU A 491 9.91 10.40 19.54
C LEU A 491 9.63 11.82 20.06
N LEU A 492 10.23 12.21 21.19
CA LEU A 492 10.16 13.59 21.70
C LEU A 492 10.72 14.60 20.67
N ASN A 493 11.90 14.32 20.11
CA ASN A 493 12.49 15.15 19.05
C ASN A 493 11.64 15.17 17.77
N HIS A 494 10.91 14.10 17.47
CA HIS A 494 9.97 14.07 16.37
C HIS A 494 8.73 14.93 16.65
N CYS A 495 8.17 14.86 17.86
CA CYS A 495 7.08 15.73 18.29
C CYS A 495 7.47 17.21 18.25
N TYR A 496 8.67 17.58 18.70
CA TYR A 496 9.17 18.95 18.60
C TYR A 496 9.33 19.43 17.15
N ARG A 497 9.79 18.57 16.24
CA ARG A 497 9.84 18.90 14.80
C ARG A 497 8.45 19.17 14.24
N LEU A 498 7.49 18.27 14.50
CA LEU A 498 6.10 18.45 14.07
C LEU A 498 5.47 19.73 14.65
N LEU A 499 5.72 20.03 15.92
CA LEU A 499 5.25 21.25 16.58
C LEU A 499 5.85 22.51 15.93
N HIS A 500 7.15 22.50 15.67
CA HIS A 500 7.83 23.61 15.00
C HIS A 500 7.32 23.84 13.59
N ASP A 501 7.13 22.78 12.82
CA ASP A 501 6.57 22.85 11.47
C ASP A 501 5.14 23.44 11.50
N LEU A 502 4.29 22.96 12.43
CA LEU A 502 2.93 23.46 12.61
C LEU A 502 2.87 24.95 13.01
N MET A 503 3.80 25.39 13.87
CA MET A 503 3.95 26.79 14.27
C MET A 503 4.42 27.67 13.11
N ALA A 504 5.39 27.18 12.32
CA ALA A 504 5.89 27.90 11.15
C ALA A 504 4.80 28.06 10.08
N ASP A 505 4.03 26.99 9.82
CA ASP A 505 2.92 27.02 8.89
C ASP A 505 1.81 27.98 9.35
N LEU A 506 1.50 28.02 10.65
CA LEU A 506 0.49 28.94 11.18
C LEU A 506 0.95 30.41 11.02
N ALA A 507 2.21 30.69 11.33
CA ALA A 507 2.80 32.02 11.15
C ALA A 507 2.84 32.45 9.68
N ALA A 508 3.09 31.51 8.75
CA ALA A 508 3.06 31.78 7.31
C ALA A 508 1.64 32.14 6.82
N VAL A 509 0.62 31.40 7.27
CA VAL A 509 -0.79 31.70 6.93
C VAL A 509 -1.22 33.05 7.50
N GLU A 510 -0.81 33.39 8.72
CA GLU A 510 -1.08 34.70 9.32
C GLU A 510 -0.38 35.84 8.56
N ALA A 511 0.85 35.62 8.08
CA ALA A 511 1.59 36.59 7.28
C ALA A 511 0.97 36.80 5.89
N GLU A 512 0.53 35.73 5.22
CA GLU A 512 -0.18 35.81 3.93
C GLU A 512 -1.54 36.52 4.08
N ALA A 513 -2.28 36.25 5.16
CA ALA A 513 -3.52 36.96 5.46
C ALA A 513 -3.29 38.46 5.71
N ALA A 514 -2.24 38.82 6.45
CA ALA A 514 -1.87 40.21 6.71
C ALA A 514 -1.40 40.96 5.46
N GLN A 515 -0.80 40.26 4.49
CA GLN A 515 -0.40 40.83 3.19
C GLN A 515 -1.59 40.96 2.22
N ALA A 516 -2.62 40.12 2.33
CA ALA A 516 -3.83 40.20 1.53
C ALA A 516 -4.81 41.30 2.01
N GLU A 517 -4.68 41.75 3.26
CA GLU A 517 -5.45 42.87 3.83
C GLU A 517 -4.78 44.25 3.63
N GLN A 518 -3.54 44.30 3.12
CA GLN A 518 -2.83 45.51 2.70
C GLN A 518 -2.97 45.75 1.20
#